data_AF-A0A6S7J514-F1
#
_entry.id   AF-A0A6S7J514-F1
#
_cell.length_a   1.000
_cell.length_b   1.000
_cell.length_c   1.000
_cell.angle_alpha   90.00
_cell.angle_beta   90.00
_cell.angle_gamma   90.00
#
_symmetry.space_group_name_H-M   'P 1'
#
loop_
_entity.id
_entity.type
_entity.pdbx_description
1 polymer ?
#
loop_
_entity_poly.entity_id
_entity_poly.type
_entity_poly.pdbx_seq_one_letter_code
_entity_poly.pdbx_strand_id
1 'polypeptide(L)'
;MSDSTQVAGEDFMTEREKRAKEDYKMIKEEKAETGRVRFSVFIYYFISCGIPFLFLLLFFLVCSEISLTGSRIWLAHWSSSNITESSEQNSYVGIYGALGIGQGFFLFLVAMTLAYICVNGSTVLNEKLLANMLRLPLAFFETTPLGRIVNRFSKDIDVIDTMIPRNLSWFFQTSIAILGTVFLICYSTPFFMTVLLPLAVLYVLIQVSSLSPRTAFPAALTET
;
A
#
# COMPACT_ATOMS: atom_id res chain seq x y z
N MET A 1 29.24 -2.32 25.77
CA MET A 1 30.70 -2.30 25.54
C MET A 1 31.10 -1.77 24.15
N SER A 2 30.17 -1.54 23.21
CA SER A 2 30.46 -0.84 21.93
C SER A 2 30.29 0.69 21.98
N ASP A 3 29.55 1.20 22.98
CA ASP A 3 29.18 2.61 23.13
C ASP A 3 30.33 3.45 23.73
N SER A 4 31.05 2.90 24.71
CA SER A 4 32.24 3.50 25.32
C SER A 4 33.41 3.67 24.34
N THR A 5 33.45 2.87 23.27
CA THR A 5 34.49 2.94 22.23
C THR A 5 34.15 3.99 21.17
N GLN A 6 32.87 4.34 20.98
CA GLN A 6 32.47 5.42 20.08
C GLN A 6 32.71 6.79 20.71
N VAL A 7 32.38 6.96 22.00
CA VAL A 7 32.63 8.21 22.74
C VAL A 7 34.12 8.52 22.84
N ALA A 8 34.97 7.50 23.06
CA ALA A 8 36.43 7.67 23.11
C ALA A 8 37.05 8.07 21.75
N GLY A 9 36.39 7.77 20.63
CA GLY A 9 36.85 8.18 19.29
C GLY A 9 36.46 9.61 18.92
N GLU A 10 35.42 10.18 19.56
CA GLU A 10 34.92 11.52 19.25
C GLU A 10 35.72 12.65 19.94
N ASP A 11 36.35 12.36 21.08
CA ASP A 11 37.17 13.32 21.82
C ASP A 11 38.54 13.61 21.18
N PHE A 12 39.05 12.70 20.32
CA PHE A 12 40.31 12.89 19.59
C PHE A 12 40.14 13.54 18.21
N MET A 13 38.91 13.88 17.81
CA MET A 13 38.66 14.53 16.53
C MET A 13 39.19 15.96 16.56
N THR A 14 40.03 16.30 15.59
CA THR A 14 40.54 17.66 15.44
C THR A 14 39.39 18.63 15.20
N GLU A 15 39.55 19.90 15.59
CA GLU A 15 38.55 20.95 15.38
C GLU A 15 38.10 21.08 13.90
N ARG A 16 38.99 20.74 12.95
CA ARG A 16 38.65 20.65 11.52
C ARG A 16 37.71 19.50 11.21
N GLU A 17 37.90 18.35 11.83
CA GLU A 17 37.05 17.17 11.62
C GLU A 17 35.68 17.32 12.30
N LYS A 18 35.64 17.95 13.48
CA LYS A 18 34.37 18.31 14.14
C LYS A 18 33.57 19.28 13.28
N ARG A 19 34.22 20.33 12.76
CA ARG A 19 33.58 21.33 11.90
C ARG A 19 33.15 20.74 10.54
N ALA A 20 33.94 19.83 9.95
CA ALA A 20 33.55 19.10 8.75
C ALA A 20 32.37 18.13 8.99
N LYS A 21 32.32 17.49 10.16
CA LYS A 21 31.20 16.61 10.57
C LYS A 21 29.94 17.41 10.86
N GLU A 22 30.07 18.60 11.47
CA GLU A 22 28.98 19.56 11.67
C GLU A 22 28.51 20.17 10.35
N ASP A 23 29.40 20.60 9.46
CA ASP A 23 29.06 21.09 8.12
C ASP A 23 28.38 19.98 7.30
N TYR A 24 28.87 18.74 7.37
CA TYR A 24 28.22 17.57 6.76
C TYR A 24 26.83 17.28 7.35
N LYS A 25 26.66 17.51 8.66
CA LYS A 25 25.38 17.38 9.38
C LYS A 25 24.41 18.51 9.01
N MET A 26 24.91 19.75 8.87
CA MET A 26 24.15 20.96 8.50
C MET A 26 23.76 20.98 7.01
N ILE A 27 24.56 20.37 6.13
CA ILE A 27 24.22 20.11 4.71
C ILE A 27 23.12 19.02 4.55
N LYS A 28 22.69 18.35 5.63
CA LYS A 28 21.95 17.07 5.53
C LYS A 28 20.85 16.86 6.58
N GLU A 29 20.08 17.88 6.93
CA GLU A 29 18.69 17.64 7.33
C GLU A 29 17.81 17.67 6.07
N GLU A 30 17.55 16.48 5.54
CA GLU A 30 16.52 16.31 4.52
C GLU A 30 15.18 16.69 5.15
N LYS A 31 14.63 17.84 4.73
CA LYS A 31 13.27 18.23 5.10
C LYS A 31 12.31 17.27 4.39
N ALA A 32 12.01 16.15 5.05
CA ALA A 32 10.82 15.40 4.73
C ALA A 32 9.62 16.32 4.99
N GLU A 33 8.85 16.61 3.94
CA GLU A 33 7.55 17.27 4.10
C GLU A 33 6.70 16.38 5.02
N THR A 34 6.51 16.83 6.27
CA THR A 34 5.69 16.13 7.25
C THR A 34 4.25 16.56 7.07
N GLY A 35 3.41 15.67 6.55
CA GLY A 35 2.02 16.01 6.29
C GLY A 35 1.29 15.02 5.39
N ARG A 36 0.05 15.35 5.06
CA ARG A 36 -0.81 14.54 4.19
C ARG A 36 -0.30 14.60 2.75
N VAL A 37 -0.01 13.45 2.14
CA VAL A 37 0.31 13.36 0.72
C VAL A 37 -0.89 13.87 -0.10
N ARG A 38 -0.64 14.80 -1.02
CA ARG A 38 -1.69 15.35 -1.90
C ARG A 38 -2.24 14.25 -2.80
N PHE A 39 -3.57 14.17 -2.93
CA PHE A 39 -4.23 13.17 -3.78
C PHE A 39 -3.79 13.23 -5.25
N SER A 40 -3.39 14.42 -5.72
CA SER A 40 -2.83 14.63 -7.05
C SER A 40 -1.59 13.78 -7.34
N VAL A 41 -0.81 13.42 -6.31
CA VAL A 41 0.39 12.59 -6.45
C VAL A 41 0.01 11.15 -6.79
N PHE A 42 -1.04 10.62 -6.15
CA PHE A 42 -1.57 9.30 -6.47
C PHE A 42 -2.13 9.26 -7.90
N ILE A 43 -2.90 10.27 -8.30
CA ILE A 43 -3.41 10.37 -9.68
C ILE A 43 -2.26 10.42 -10.69
N TYR A 44 -1.23 11.24 -10.44
CA TYR A 44 -0.07 11.35 -11.33
C TYR A 44 0.68 10.02 -11.48
N TYR A 45 0.83 9.27 -10.38
CA TYR A 45 1.39 7.93 -10.40
C TYR A 45 0.58 6.98 -11.29
N PHE A 46 -0.74 6.92 -11.10
CA PHE A 46 -1.61 6.06 -11.91
C PHE A 46 -1.66 6.41 -13.39
N ILE A 47 -1.67 7.71 -13.71
CA ILE A 47 -1.60 8.17 -15.10
C ILE A 47 -0.26 7.75 -15.73
N SER A 48 0.84 7.80 -14.96
CA SER A 48 2.17 7.46 -15.45
C SER A 48 2.33 5.96 -15.73
N CYS A 49 1.63 5.08 -15.00
CA CYS A 49 1.71 3.63 -15.22
C CYS A 49 0.83 3.12 -16.37
N GLY A 50 -0.11 3.94 -16.86
CA GLY A 50 -1.00 3.62 -17.98
C GLY A 50 -2.45 3.40 -17.56
N ILE A 51 -3.32 4.34 -17.96
CA ILE A 51 -4.76 4.33 -17.70
C ILE A 51 -5.47 3.02 -18.11
N PRO A 52 -5.25 2.41 -19.30
CA PRO A 52 -5.99 1.21 -19.68
C PRO A 52 -5.71 0.00 -18.77
N PHE A 53 -4.46 -0.15 -18.30
CA PHE A 53 -4.09 -1.25 -17.40
C PHE A 53 -4.68 -1.08 -16.01
N LEU A 54 -4.89 0.15 -15.55
CA LEU A 54 -5.61 0.42 -14.31
C LEU A 54 -7.07 -0.04 -14.40
N PHE A 55 -7.76 0.26 -15.51
CA PHE A 55 -9.13 -0.22 -15.72
C PHE A 55 -9.19 -1.74 -15.80
N LEU A 56 -8.23 -2.38 -16.47
CA LEU A 56 -8.13 -3.82 -16.55
C LEU A 56 -7.91 -4.46 -15.16
N LEU A 57 -7.04 -3.87 -14.34
CA LEU A 57 -6.79 -4.29 -12.96
C LEU A 57 -8.06 -4.21 -12.11
N LEU A 58 -8.77 -3.09 -12.16
CA LEU A 58 -10.03 -2.89 -11.43
C LEU A 58 -11.10 -3.88 -11.90
N PHE A 59 -11.20 -4.12 -13.20
CA PHE A 59 -12.13 -5.09 -13.77
C PHE A 59 -11.87 -6.49 -13.22
N PHE A 60 -10.63 -6.99 -13.27
CA PHE A 60 -10.31 -8.31 -12.75
C PHE A 60 -10.48 -8.42 -11.23
N LEU A 61 -10.19 -7.35 -10.47
CA LEU A 61 -10.47 -7.30 -9.04
C LEU A 61 -11.97 -7.48 -8.77
N VAL A 62 -12.83 -6.73 -9.47
CA VAL A 62 -14.29 -6.85 -9.33
C VAL A 62 -14.76 -8.25 -9.71
N CYS A 63 -14.30 -8.81 -10.82
CA CYS A 63 -14.64 -10.18 -11.21
C CYS A 63 -14.22 -11.22 -10.15
N SER A 64 -13.03 -11.07 -9.56
CA SER A 64 -12.56 -11.97 -8.50
C SER A 64 -13.45 -11.91 -7.24
N GLU A 65 -13.89 -10.71 -6.86
CA GLU A 65 -14.77 -10.52 -5.69
C GLU A 65 -16.20 -10.97 -5.96
N ILE A 66 -16.69 -10.84 -7.20
CA ILE A 66 -17.97 -11.41 -7.63
C ILE A 66 -17.92 -12.93 -7.54
N SER A 67 -16.87 -13.58 -8.06
CA SER A 67 -16.72 -15.03 -7.96
C SER A 67 -16.65 -15.51 -6.51
N LEU A 68 -15.93 -14.78 -5.65
CA LEU A 68 -15.83 -15.10 -4.21
C LEU A 68 -17.17 -14.91 -3.48
N THR A 69 -17.88 -13.81 -3.75
CA THR A 69 -19.18 -13.56 -3.14
C THR A 69 -20.21 -14.58 -3.64
N GLY A 70 -20.16 -14.91 -4.94
CA GLY A 70 -20.97 -15.96 -5.55
C GLY A 70 -20.74 -17.32 -4.92
N SER A 71 -19.48 -17.70 -4.64
CA SER A 71 -19.19 -18.98 -3.97
C SER A 71 -19.74 -19.04 -2.55
N ARG A 72 -19.71 -17.92 -1.81
CA ARG A 72 -20.32 -17.80 -0.47
C ARG A 72 -21.84 -17.94 -0.53
N ILE A 73 -22.50 -17.25 -1.45
CA ILE A 73 -23.96 -17.33 -1.64
C ILE A 73 -24.35 -18.76 -2.04
N TRP A 74 -23.60 -19.35 -2.98
CA TRP A 74 -23.83 -20.71 -3.42
C TRP A 74 -23.69 -21.71 -2.27
N LEU A 75 -22.66 -21.56 -1.44
CA LEU A 75 -22.44 -22.41 -0.27
C LEU A 75 -23.56 -22.24 0.77
N ALA A 76 -24.05 -21.02 0.99
CA ALA A 76 -25.18 -20.77 1.87
C ALA A 76 -26.47 -21.46 1.37
N HIS A 77 -26.73 -21.38 0.06
CA HIS A 77 -27.86 -22.08 -0.57
C HIS A 77 -27.70 -23.60 -0.46
N TRP A 78 -26.52 -24.12 -0.80
CA TRP A 78 -26.19 -25.55 -0.69
C TRP A 78 -26.40 -26.06 0.74
N SER A 79 -25.88 -25.35 1.75
CA SER A 79 -26.04 -25.72 3.16
C SER A 79 -27.49 -25.73 3.65
N SER A 80 -28.40 -25.04 2.97
CA SER A 80 -29.82 -24.94 3.33
C SER A 80 -30.69 -25.98 2.62
N SER A 81 -30.15 -26.63 1.58
CA SER A 81 -30.87 -27.60 0.77
C SER A 81 -30.82 -29.01 1.40
N ASN A 82 -31.95 -29.71 1.45
CA ASN A 82 -32.03 -31.06 2.00
C ASN A 82 -31.69 -32.11 0.90
N ILE A 83 -30.41 -32.20 0.57
CA ILE A 83 -29.93 -33.08 -0.51
C ILE A 83 -29.86 -34.51 0.02
N THR A 84 -30.67 -35.39 -0.58
CA THR A 84 -30.71 -36.82 -0.22
C THR A 84 -30.02 -37.70 -1.27
N GLU A 85 -29.87 -37.19 -2.50
CA GLU A 85 -29.25 -37.92 -3.61
C GLU A 85 -27.77 -37.51 -3.82
N SER A 86 -26.91 -38.50 -4.06
CA SER A 86 -25.48 -38.28 -4.32
C SER A 86 -25.20 -37.56 -5.64
N SER A 87 -26.07 -37.70 -6.65
CA SER A 87 -25.94 -37.01 -7.94
C SER A 87 -26.10 -35.50 -7.80
N GLU A 88 -27.10 -35.07 -7.02
CA GLU A 88 -27.33 -33.66 -6.74
C GLU A 88 -26.17 -33.07 -5.94
N GLN A 89 -25.66 -33.80 -4.93
CA GLN A 89 -24.51 -33.38 -4.14
C GLN A 89 -23.27 -33.13 -5.02
N ASN A 90 -22.97 -34.02 -5.96
CA ASN A 90 -21.85 -33.86 -6.89
C ASN A 90 -22.00 -32.60 -7.76
N SER A 91 -23.23 -32.25 -8.14
CA SER A 91 -23.52 -31.03 -8.92
C SER A 91 -23.26 -29.75 -8.10
N TYR A 92 -23.68 -29.72 -6.83
CA TYR A 92 -23.41 -28.58 -5.92
C TYR A 92 -21.92 -28.37 -5.68
N VAL A 93 -21.18 -29.46 -5.45
CA VAL A 93 -19.72 -29.44 -5.29
C VAL A 93 -19.04 -28.96 -6.57
N GLY A 94 -19.52 -29.42 -7.74
CA GLY A 94 -19.00 -29.01 -9.04
C GLY A 94 -19.10 -27.50 -9.28
N ILE A 95 -20.28 -26.90 -9.02
CA ILE A 95 -20.49 -25.46 -9.18
C ILE A 95 -19.66 -24.67 -8.17
N TYR A 96 -19.60 -25.11 -6.91
CA TYR A 96 -18.76 -24.48 -5.89
C TYR A 96 -17.27 -24.49 -6.29
N GLY A 97 -16.79 -25.64 -6.76
CA GLY A 97 -15.42 -25.80 -7.26
C GLY A 97 -15.14 -24.90 -8.47
N ALA A 98 -16.06 -24.82 -9.43
CA ALA A 98 -15.93 -23.96 -10.60
C ALA A 98 -15.85 -22.47 -10.23
N LEU A 99 -16.65 -22.01 -9.26
CA LEU A 99 -16.59 -20.64 -8.75
C LEU A 99 -15.26 -20.34 -8.06
N GLY A 100 -14.73 -21.30 -7.28
CA GLY A 100 -13.40 -21.18 -6.65
C GLY A 100 -12.25 -21.13 -7.65
N ILE A 101 -12.28 -22.00 -8.67
CA ILE A 101 -11.30 -21.98 -9.77
C ILE A 101 -11.40 -20.66 -10.55
N GLY A 102 -12.62 -20.19 -10.82
CA GLY A 102 -12.87 -18.90 -11.48
C GLY A 102 -12.28 -17.73 -10.68
N GLN A 103 -12.47 -17.71 -9.36
CA GLN A 103 -11.85 -16.72 -8.48
C GLN A 103 -10.32 -16.76 -8.58
N GLY A 104 -9.72 -17.95 -8.47
CA GLY A 104 -8.27 -18.13 -8.57
C GLY A 104 -7.71 -17.66 -9.92
N PHE A 105 -8.43 -17.92 -11.01
CA PHE A 105 -8.09 -17.46 -12.35
C PHE A 105 -8.11 -15.92 -12.44
N PHE A 106 -9.15 -15.25 -11.94
CA PHE A 106 -9.17 -13.79 -11.93
C PHE A 106 -8.08 -13.19 -11.05
N LEU A 107 -7.79 -13.81 -9.90
CA LEU A 107 -6.70 -13.36 -9.02
C LEU A 107 -5.32 -13.51 -9.69
N PHE A 108 -5.14 -14.57 -10.48
CA PHE A 108 -3.95 -14.74 -11.31
C PHE A 108 -3.83 -13.62 -12.36
N LEU A 109 -4.92 -13.25 -13.03
CA LEU A 109 -4.94 -12.12 -13.98
C LEU A 109 -4.66 -10.77 -13.30
N VAL A 110 -5.16 -10.56 -12.09
CA VAL A 110 -4.81 -9.40 -11.24
C VAL A 110 -3.30 -9.36 -11.00
N ALA A 111 -2.71 -10.49 -10.58
CA ALA A 111 -1.28 -10.57 -10.32
C ALA A 111 -0.43 -10.28 -11.58
N MET A 112 -0.80 -10.84 -12.73
CA MET A 112 -0.10 -10.57 -14.00
C MET A 112 -0.21 -9.11 -14.43
N THR A 113 -1.41 -8.54 -14.35
CA THR A 113 -1.64 -7.13 -14.72
C THR A 113 -0.85 -6.19 -13.80
N LEU A 114 -0.86 -6.47 -12.49
CA LEU A 114 -0.11 -5.68 -11.52
C LEU A 114 1.40 -5.78 -11.77
N ALA A 115 1.93 -6.97 -12.03
CA ALA A 115 3.34 -7.16 -12.36
C ALA A 115 3.74 -6.35 -13.60
N TYR A 116 2.91 -6.36 -14.65
CA TYR A 116 3.13 -5.56 -15.85
C TYR A 116 3.14 -4.06 -15.56
N ILE A 117 2.15 -3.56 -14.80
CA ILE A 117 2.06 -2.15 -14.39
C ILE A 117 3.32 -1.74 -13.62
N CYS A 118 3.79 -2.56 -12.68
CA CYS A 118 4.99 -2.26 -11.89
C CYS A 118 6.25 -2.19 -12.75
N VAL A 119 6.48 -3.16 -13.64
CA VAL A 119 7.66 -3.19 -14.52
C VAL A 119 7.65 -2.00 -15.49
N ASN A 120 6.50 -1.71 -16.09
CA ASN A 120 6.36 -0.58 -17.00
C ASN A 120 6.54 0.76 -16.26
N GLY A 121 5.89 0.91 -15.10
CA GLY A 121 6.00 2.11 -14.26
C GLY A 121 7.43 2.37 -13.81
N SER A 122 8.13 1.34 -13.33
CA SER A 122 9.54 1.42 -12.89
C SER A 122 10.46 1.84 -14.03
N THR A 123 10.28 1.25 -15.22
CA THR A 123 11.10 1.59 -16.40
C THR A 123 10.92 3.06 -16.79
N VAL A 124 9.67 3.52 -16.91
CA VAL A 124 9.36 4.91 -17.27
C VAL A 124 9.86 5.90 -16.21
N LEU A 125 9.72 5.56 -14.93
CA LEU A 125 10.17 6.41 -13.83
C LEU A 125 11.70 6.52 -13.82
N ASN A 126 12.40 5.41 -13.94
CA ASN A 126 13.86 5.36 -13.94
C ASN A 126 14.45 6.10 -15.15
N GLU A 127 13.91 5.91 -16.36
CA GLU A 127 14.34 6.63 -17.56
C GLU A 127 14.19 8.16 -17.42
N LYS A 128 13.03 8.62 -16.95
CA LYS A 128 12.79 10.06 -16.72
C LYS A 128 13.72 10.64 -15.67
N LEU A 129 13.92 9.90 -14.58
CA LEU A 129 14.72 10.38 -13.47
C LEU A 129 16.22 10.41 -13.83
N LEU A 130 16.71 9.41 -14.56
CA LEU A 130 18.07 9.41 -15.12
C LEU A 130 18.27 10.55 -16.12
N ALA A 131 17.34 10.74 -17.07
CA ALA A 131 17.42 11.81 -18.06
C ALA A 131 17.45 13.20 -17.43
N ASN A 132 16.67 13.41 -16.36
CA ASN A 132 16.67 14.67 -15.61
C ASN A 132 17.98 14.85 -14.83
N MET A 133 18.50 13.78 -14.22
CA MET A 133 19.76 13.83 -13.47
C MET A 133 20.94 14.24 -14.36
N LEU A 134 21.03 13.67 -15.57
CA LEU A 134 22.11 13.99 -16.53
C LEU A 134 22.09 15.45 -17.01
N ARG A 135 20.98 16.17 -16.83
CA ARG A 135 20.82 17.59 -17.20
C ARG A 135 21.10 18.55 -16.05
N LEU A 136 21.41 18.05 -14.85
CA LEU A 136 21.69 18.91 -13.70
C LEU A 136 23.08 19.56 -13.81
N PRO A 137 23.25 20.81 -13.33
CA PRO A 137 24.55 21.47 -13.32
C PRO A 137 25.54 20.74 -12.41
N LEU A 138 26.84 20.80 -12.75
CA LEU A 138 27.89 20.13 -11.96
C LEU A 138 27.86 20.53 -10.47
N ALA A 139 27.53 21.80 -10.19
CA ALA A 139 27.37 22.32 -8.83
C ALA A 139 26.41 21.50 -7.95
N PHE A 140 25.36 20.91 -8.53
CA PHE A 140 24.42 20.04 -7.80
C PHE A 140 25.11 18.77 -7.26
N PHE A 141 26.05 18.21 -8.03
CA PHE A 141 26.79 17.01 -7.67
C PHE A 141 27.92 17.28 -6.67
N GLU A 142 28.40 18.53 -6.60
CA GLU A 142 29.38 18.96 -5.59
C GLU A 142 28.72 19.23 -4.23
N THR A 143 27.48 19.75 -4.21
CA THR A 143 26.76 20.02 -2.97
C THR A 143 26.02 18.82 -2.38
N THR A 144 25.73 17.81 -3.20
CA THR A 144 24.92 16.65 -2.79
C THR A 144 25.82 15.42 -2.66
N PRO A 145 25.95 14.80 -1.47
CA PRO A 145 26.79 13.62 -1.31
C PRO A 145 26.34 12.51 -2.25
N LEU A 146 27.28 11.91 -3.00
CA LEU A 146 26.98 10.85 -3.97
C LEU A 146 26.18 9.71 -3.35
N GLY A 147 26.50 9.30 -2.12
CA GLY A 147 25.75 8.27 -1.38
C GLY A 147 24.29 8.63 -1.10
N ARG A 148 23.94 9.93 -1.00
CA ARG A 148 22.54 10.37 -0.85
C ARG A 148 21.76 10.14 -2.14
N ILE A 149 22.37 10.47 -3.27
CA ILE A 149 21.77 10.27 -4.60
C ILE A 149 21.53 8.77 -4.82
N VAL A 150 22.54 7.94 -4.57
CA VAL A 150 22.41 6.47 -4.70
C VAL A 150 21.32 5.92 -3.77
N ASN A 151 21.26 6.34 -2.51
CA ASN A 151 20.22 5.87 -1.60
C ASN A 151 18.81 6.26 -2.08
N ARG A 152 18.65 7.45 -2.68
CA ARG A 152 17.39 7.92 -3.25
C ARG A 152 16.99 7.14 -4.51
N PHE A 153 17.95 6.87 -5.39
CA PHE A 153 17.73 6.05 -6.59
C PHE A 153 17.40 4.59 -6.27
N SER A 154 18.02 4.03 -5.24
CA SER A 154 17.82 2.62 -4.91
C SER A 154 16.59 2.42 -4.03
N LYS A 155 16.52 3.08 -2.86
CA LYS A 155 15.44 2.81 -1.89
C LYS A 155 14.13 3.47 -2.24
N ASP A 156 14.14 4.74 -2.63
CA ASP A 156 12.87 5.44 -2.83
C ASP A 156 12.16 4.94 -4.09
N ILE A 157 12.91 4.64 -5.14
CA ILE A 157 12.38 4.03 -6.37
C ILE A 157 11.82 2.63 -6.06
N ASP A 158 12.54 1.80 -5.31
CA ASP A 158 12.05 0.48 -4.91
C ASP A 158 10.73 0.56 -4.11
N VAL A 159 10.62 1.51 -3.18
CA VAL A 159 9.38 1.74 -2.42
C VAL A 159 8.24 2.19 -3.34
N ILE A 160 8.52 3.13 -4.25
CA ILE A 160 7.52 3.66 -5.19
C ILE A 160 7.03 2.59 -6.17
N ASP A 161 7.92 1.69 -6.61
CA ASP A 161 7.60 0.69 -7.63
C ASP A 161 7.03 -0.60 -7.05
N THR A 162 7.35 -0.93 -5.79
CA THR A 162 6.90 -2.18 -5.17
C THR A 162 5.82 -1.98 -4.11
N MET A 163 6.01 -1.03 -3.18
CA MET A 163 5.08 -0.87 -2.05
C MET A 163 3.81 -0.15 -2.45
N ILE A 164 3.90 0.93 -3.24
CA ILE A 164 2.71 1.74 -3.59
C ILE A 164 1.68 0.92 -4.39
N PRO A 165 2.03 0.24 -5.50
CA PRO A 165 1.08 -0.58 -6.26
C PRO A 165 0.48 -1.72 -5.45
N ARG A 166 1.31 -2.39 -4.63
CA ARG A 166 0.87 -3.51 -3.80
C ARG A 166 -0.14 -3.06 -2.75
N ASN A 167 0.19 -2.01 -2.00
CA ASN A 167 -0.69 -1.48 -0.95
C ASN A 167 -2.00 -0.97 -1.52
N LEU A 168 -1.96 -0.29 -2.67
CA LEU A 168 -3.16 0.16 -3.35
C LEU A 168 -4.02 -1.01 -3.85
N SER A 169 -3.39 -2.05 -4.41
CA SER A 169 -4.12 -3.24 -4.87
C SER A 169 -4.83 -3.92 -3.70
N TRP A 170 -4.14 -4.07 -2.56
CA TRP A 170 -4.76 -4.57 -1.32
C TRP A 170 -5.87 -3.65 -0.82
N PHE A 171 -5.67 -2.33 -0.89
CA PHE A 171 -6.69 -1.36 -0.51
C PHE A 171 -7.95 -1.50 -1.37
N PHE A 172 -7.83 -1.59 -2.69
CA PHE A 172 -8.97 -1.77 -3.59
C PHE A 172 -9.64 -3.13 -3.39
N GLN A 173 -8.86 -4.20 -3.30
CA GLN A 173 -9.38 -5.54 -3.03
C GLN A 173 -10.19 -5.56 -1.73
N THR A 174 -9.61 -5.03 -0.64
CA THR A 174 -10.28 -4.97 0.66
C THR A 174 -11.51 -4.07 0.61
N SER A 175 -11.45 -2.94 -0.08
CA SER A 175 -12.58 -2.02 -0.21
C SER A 175 -13.75 -2.66 -0.95
N ILE A 176 -13.48 -3.32 -2.09
CA ILE A 176 -14.50 -4.04 -2.87
C ILE A 176 -15.07 -5.20 -2.05
N ALA A 177 -14.23 -5.97 -1.36
CA ALA A 177 -14.66 -7.08 -0.52
C ALA A 177 -15.54 -6.64 0.66
N ILE A 178 -15.19 -5.52 1.33
CA ILE A 178 -16.01 -4.93 2.39
C ILE A 178 -17.37 -4.48 1.82
N LEU A 179 -17.37 -3.77 0.68
CA LEU A 179 -18.61 -3.35 0.02
C LEU A 179 -19.51 -4.54 -0.34
N GLY A 180 -18.93 -5.59 -0.93
CA GLY A 180 -19.66 -6.81 -1.28
C GLY A 180 -20.22 -7.55 -0.06
N THR A 181 -19.45 -7.62 1.02
CA THR A 181 -19.88 -8.27 2.27
C THR A 181 -20.98 -7.46 2.98
N VAL A 182 -20.82 -6.13 3.06
CA VAL A 182 -21.85 -5.25 3.63
C VAL A 182 -23.13 -5.33 2.82
N PHE A 183 -23.04 -5.29 1.49
CA PHE A 183 -24.19 -5.45 0.60
C PHE A 183 -24.93 -6.77 0.86
N LEU A 184 -24.19 -7.89 0.92
CA LEU A 184 -24.77 -9.21 1.17
C LEU A 184 -25.48 -9.29 2.54
N ILE A 185 -24.87 -8.75 3.60
CA ILE A 185 -25.46 -8.73 4.93
C ILE A 185 -26.72 -7.86 4.96
N CYS A 186 -26.70 -6.68 4.33
CA CYS A 186 -27.85 -5.79 4.30
C CYS A 186 -29.02 -6.38 3.51
N TYR A 187 -28.73 -7.13 2.43
CA TYR A 187 -29.73 -7.86 1.67
C TYR A 187 -30.33 -9.01 2.50
N SER A 188 -29.50 -9.77 3.22
CA SER A 188 -29.94 -10.91 4.03
C SER A 188 -30.69 -10.50 5.30
N THR A 189 -30.20 -9.48 6.00
CA THR A 189 -30.71 -9.01 7.29
C THR A 189 -30.85 -7.48 7.30
N PRO A 190 -31.97 -6.91 6.83
CA PRO A 190 -32.15 -5.46 6.69
C PRO A 190 -31.99 -4.67 8.01
N PHE A 191 -32.36 -5.27 9.14
CA PHE A 191 -32.21 -4.65 10.47
C PHE A 191 -30.75 -4.37 10.86
N PHE A 192 -29.78 -5.07 10.25
CA PHE A 192 -28.35 -4.89 10.51
C PHE A 192 -27.86 -3.46 10.21
N MET A 193 -28.53 -2.74 9.30
CA MET A 193 -28.23 -1.34 8.98
C MET A 193 -28.24 -0.42 10.21
N THR A 194 -29.11 -0.70 11.18
CA THR A 194 -29.22 0.09 12.41
C THR A 194 -27.98 0.01 13.29
N VAL A 195 -27.30 -1.14 13.29
CA VAL A 195 -26.04 -1.37 14.04
C VAL A 195 -24.82 -0.94 13.23
N LEU A 196 -24.87 -1.09 11.90
CA LEU A 196 -23.79 -0.71 11.00
C LEU A 196 -23.47 0.80 11.08
N LEU A 197 -24.50 1.63 11.16
CA LEU A 197 -24.37 3.09 11.13
C LEU A 197 -23.56 3.66 12.33
N PRO A 198 -23.86 3.31 13.60
CA PRO A 198 -23.03 3.75 14.73
C PRO A 198 -21.62 3.15 14.69
N LEU A 199 -21.45 1.92 14.18
CA LEU A 199 -20.13 1.31 14.04
C LEU A 199 -19.25 2.06 13.02
N ALA A 200 -19.84 2.46 11.89
CA ALA A 200 -19.16 3.24 10.87
C ALA A 200 -18.73 4.62 11.39
N VAL A 201 -19.58 5.28 12.19
CA VAL A 201 -19.24 6.54 12.85
C VAL A 201 -18.06 6.36 13.80
N LEU A 202 -18.09 5.33 14.67
CA LEU A 202 -16.99 5.04 15.58
C LEU A 202 -15.68 4.74 14.81
N TYR A 203 -15.74 3.97 13.73
CA TYR A 203 -14.60 3.71 12.88
C TYR A 203 -13.98 4.99 12.32
N VAL A 204 -14.81 5.89 11.77
CA VAL A 204 -14.35 7.18 11.23
C VAL A 204 -13.74 8.05 12.32
N LEU A 205 -14.34 8.11 13.52
CA LEU A 205 -13.79 8.86 14.66
C LEU A 205 -12.40 8.33 15.07
N ILE A 206 -12.26 7.01 15.17
CA ILE A 206 -10.97 6.37 15.48
C ILE A 206 -9.95 6.62 14.37
N GLN A 207 -10.36 6.50 13.10
CA GLN A 207 -9.48 6.73 11.96
C GLN A 207 -9.01 8.18 11.90
N VAL A 208 -9.90 9.15 12.06
CA VAL A 208 -9.57 10.59 12.07
C VAL A 208 -8.69 10.95 13.25
N SER A 209 -8.98 10.46 14.46
CA SER A 209 -8.12 10.69 15.63
C SER A 209 -6.73 10.07 15.48
N SER A 210 -6.62 8.91 14.83
CA SER A 210 -5.34 8.25 14.55
C SER A 210 -4.53 8.95 13.46
N LEU A 211 -5.22 9.56 12.48
CA LEU A 211 -4.61 10.34 11.39
C LEU A 211 -4.30 11.79 11.79
N SER A 212 -4.91 12.30 12.87
CA SER A 212 -4.51 13.58 13.44
C SER A 212 -3.06 13.43 13.93
N PRO A 213 -2.12 14.27 13.49
CA PRO A 213 -0.75 14.19 13.97
C PRO A 213 -0.79 14.35 15.48
N ARG A 214 -0.50 13.27 16.20
CA ARG A 214 -0.37 13.29 17.66
C ARG A 214 0.66 14.36 17.97
N THR A 215 0.20 15.52 18.44
CA THR A 215 1.02 16.43 19.22
C THR A 215 1.74 15.59 20.26
N ALA A 216 3.07 15.66 20.25
CA ALA A 216 3.96 14.98 21.16
C ALA A 216 3.29 14.76 22.54
N PHE A 217 3.09 13.50 22.90
CA PHE A 217 2.80 13.17 24.29
C PHE A 217 4.02 13.63 25.09
N PRO A 218 3.90 14.58 26.04
CA PRO A 218 5.05 14.99 26.82
C PRO A 218 5.47 13.78 27.67
N ALA A 219 6.68 13.30 27.44
CA ALA A 219 7.37 12.26 28.21
C ALA A 219 7.79 12.80 29.59
N ALA A 220 6.84 13.36 30.35
CA ALA A 220 7.12 14.06 31.60
C ALA A 220 6.08 13.71 32.67
N LEU A 221 5.76 12.43 32.89
CA LEU A 221 5.04 11.97 34.09
C LEU A 221 5.44 10.56 34.57
N THR A 222 6.67 10.10 34.28
CA THR A 222 7.21 8.83 34.85
C THR A 222 8.51 9.04 35.61
N GLU A 223 8.65 10.18 36.29
CA GLU A 223 9.61 10.34 37.38
C GLU A 223 8.95 11.12 38.53
N THR A 224 8.24 10.40 39.38
CA THR A 224 8.12 10.66 40.83
C THR A 224 7.91 9.34 41.54
#